data_AF-A0A3A9GDY8-F1
#
_entry.id   AF-A0A3A9GDY8-F1
#
_cell.length_a   1.000
_cell.length_b   1.000
_cell.length_c   1.000
_cell.angle_alpha   90.00
_cell.angle_beta   90.00
_cell.angle_gamma   90.00
#
_symmetry.space_group_name_H-M   'P 1'
#
loop_
_entity.id
_entity.type
_entity.pdbx_description
1 polymer ?
#
loop_
_entity_poly.entity_id
_entity_poly.type
_entity_poly.pdbx_seq_one_letter_code
_entity_poly.pdbx_strand_id
1 'polypeptide(L)'
;MDKGKLAALQPYINAYYADNARKLHKVVDKILFKFGGLSNKDMDDFYSLANEVFVQAMRRYDHTQSFDGFLYSCLSNKIMTEITRRNREKRRADRLSISLDSVNQEEEECSLLDFIASDFDTFEEAAKTQENGQYQDKVQLYISKLSNLQVTILNLLIDGYKPNEVRGLLEISQREYADNMQTMRSYENIKILF
;
A
#
# COMPACT_ATOMS: atom_id res chain seq x y z
N MET A 1 0.92 -26.64 23.12
CA MET A 1 0.58 -26.29 24.53
C MET A 1 0.69 -27.58 25.31
N ASP A 2 1.49 -27.62 26.36
CA ASP A 2 1.67 -28.84 27.16
C ASP A 2 0.33 -29.24 27.83
N LYS A 3 0.03 -30.55 27.89
CA LYS A 3 -1.27 -31.06 28.41
C LYS A 3 -1.49 -30.66 29.86
N GLY A 4 -0.43 -30.57 30.67
CA GLY A 4 -0.50 -30.13 32.07
C GLY A 4 -0.90 -28.66 32.21
N LYS A 5 -0.37 -27.79 31.34
CA LYS A 5 -0.70 -26.35 31.34
C LYS A 5 -2.14 -26.08 30.90
N LEU A 6 -2.68 -26.88 29.99
CA LEU A 6 -4.08 -26.77 29.56
C LEU A 6 -5.05 -27.13 30.70
N ALA A 7 -4.77 -28.20 31.44
CA ALA A 7 -5.59 -28.63 32.58
C ALA A 7 -5.65 -27.57 33.69
N ALA A 8 -4.53 -26.90 33.98
CA ALA A 8 -4.47 -25.83 34.97
C ALA A 8 -5.27 -24.57 34.56
N LEU A 9 -5.49 -24.36 33.26
CA LEU A 9 -6.22 -23.20 32.73
C LEU A 9 -7.70 -23.47 32.45
N GLN A 10 -8.11 -24.74 32.46
CA GLN A 10 -9.49 -25.15 32.21
C GLN A 10 -10.54 -24.42 33.06
N PRO A 11 -10.31 -24.14 34.36
CA PRO A 11 -11.27 -23.38 35.17
C PRO A 11 -11.53 -21.97 34.63
N TYR A 12 -10.49 -21.31 34.11
CA TYR A 12 -10.62 -19.97 33.51
C TYR A 12 -11.39 -19.99 32.20
N ILE A 13 -11.16 -21.01 31.36
CA ILE A 13 -11.92 -21.20 30.12
C ILE A 13 -13.41 -21.36 30.44
N ASN A 14 -13.74 -22.27 31.36
CA ASN A 14 -15.12 -22.52 31.75
C ASN A 14 -15.79 -21.26 32.30
N ALA A 15 -15.08 -20.50 33.16
CA ALA A 15 -15.61 -19.27 33.74
C ALA A 15 -15.83 -18.15 32.71
N TYR A 16 -14.93 -18.02 31.71
CA TYR A 16 -15.01 -16.94 30.73
C TYR A 16 -15.93 -17.24 29.55
N TYR A 17 -16.01 -18.50 29.13
CA TYR A 17 -16.82 -18.96 27.98
C TYR A 17 -18.20 -19.50 28.36
N ALA A 18 -18.51 -19.65 29.66
CA ALA A 18 -19.86 -19.94 30.11
C ALA A 18 -20.87 -18.91 29.58
N ASP A 19 -22.10 -19.38 29.34
CA ASP A 19 -23.21 -18.56 28.86
C ASP A 19 -22.87 -17.74 27.61
N ASN A 20 -22.29 -18.39 26.60
CA ASN A 20 -21.87 -17.75 25.35
C ASN A 20 -20.88 -16.59 25.59
N ALA A 21 -19.83 -16.88 26.36
CA ALA A 21 -18.77 -15.93 26.70
C ALA A 21 -19.21 -14.63 27.39
N ARG A 22 -20.32 -14.67 28.14
CA ARG A 22 -20.91 -13.49 28.81
C ARG A 22 -19.89 -12.74 29.69
N LYS A 23 -19.03 -13.46 30.41
CA LYS A 23 -18.00 -12.83 31.26
C LYS A 23 -16.96 -12.08 30.41
N LEU A 24 -16.51 -12.68 29.31
CA LEU A 24 -15.56 -12.04 28.39
C LEU A 24 -16.18 -10.79 27.76
N HIS A 25 -17.41 -10.90 27.24
CA HIS A 25 -18.12 -9.79 26.62
C HIS A 25 -18.31 -8.63 27.61
N LYS A 26 -18.72 -8.90 28.85
CA LYS A 26 -18.83 -7.86 29.90
C LYS A 26 -17.52 -7.11 30.16
N VAL A 27 -16.38 -7.80 30.09
CA VAL A 27 -15.06 -7.15 30.26
C VAL A 27 -14.76 -6.26 29.07
N VAL A 28 -15.01 -6.75 27.85
CA VAL A 28 -14.85 -6.00 26.60
C VAL A 28 -15.75 -4.76 26.61
N ASP A 29 -17.04 -4.91 26.91
CA ASP A 29 -18.03 -3.83 26.99
C ASP A 29 -17.58 -2.74 27.98
N LYS A 30 -17.07 -3.14 29.15
CA LYS A 30 -16.57 -2.19 30.16
C LYS A 30 -15.35 -1.41 29.67
N ILE A 31 -14.50 -2.01 28.84
CA ILE A 31 -13.35 -1.33 28.23
C ILE A 31 -13.85 -0.37 27.14
N LEU A 32 -14.72 -0.85 26.25
CA LEU A 32 -15.26 -0.10 25.12
C LEU A 32 -16.15 1.06 25.55
N PHE A 33 -16.90 0.94 26.64
CA PHE A 33 -17.76 2.02 27.17
C PHE A 33 -17.00 3.32 27.46
N LYS A 34 -15.69 3.24 27.69
CA LYS A 34 -14.83 4.43 27.89
C LYS A 34 -14.55 5.20 26.59
N PHE A 35 -14.78 4.58 25.44
CA PHE A 35 -14.51 5.11 24.11
C PHE A 35 -15.85 5.24 23.37
N GLY A 36 -16.46 6.42 23.40
CA GLY A 36 -17.72 6.68 22.69
C GLY A 36 -17.58 6.52 21.16
N GLY A 37 -18.72 6.45 20.46
CA GLY A 37 -18.75 6.44 18.99
C GLY A 37 -18.55 5.06 18.33
N LEU A 38 -18.77 3.97 19.07
CA LEU A 38 -18.77 2.61 18.53
C LEU A 38 -20.18 2.23 18.06
N SER A 39 -20.32 1.75 16.82
CA SER A 39 -21.58 1.17 16.35
C SER A 39 -21.76 -0.24 16.91
N ASN A 40 -23.01 -0.69 17.09
CA ASN A 40 -23.28 -2.08 17.46
C ASN A 40 -22.67 -3.08 16.47
N LYS A 41 -22.52 -2.70 15.19
CA LYS A 41 -21.85 -3.52 14.16
C LYS A 41 -20.36 -3.72 14.41
N ASP A 42 -19.70 -2.78 15.09
CA ASP A 42 -18.27 -2.87 15.41
C ASP A 42 -17.98 -3.75 16.63
N MET A 43 -19.00 -4.09 17.43
CA MET A 43 -18.83 -4.82 18.70
C MET A 43 -18.40 -6.28 18.49
N ASP A 44 -18.93 -6.94 17.45
CA ASP A 44 -18.61 -8.34 17.15
C ASP A 44 -17.12 -8.54 16.78
N ASP A 45 -16.51 -7.54 16.13
CA ASP A 45 -15.07 -7.54 15.85
C ASP A 45 -14.26 -7.52 17.15
N PHE A 46 -14.68 -6.74 18.13
CA PHE A 46 -13.99 -6.66 19.42
C PHE A 46 -14.16 -7.94 20.25
N TYR A 47 -15.29 -8.63 20.16
CA TYR A 47 -15.43 -9.96 20.76
C TYR A 47 -14.55 -11.00 20.08
N SER A 48 -14.46 -10.96 18.75
CA SER A 48 -13.55 -11.83 17.98
C SER A 48 -12.08 -11.58 18.35
N LEU A 49 -11.68 -10.30 18.43
CA LEU A 49 -10.36 -9.88 18.90
C LEU A 49 -10.10 -10.33 20.34
N ALA A 50 -11.09 -10.24 21.22
CA ALA A 50 -10.97 -10.67 22.60
C ALA A 50 -10.73 -12.19 22.72
N ASN A 51 -11.34 -12.99 21.85
CA ASN A 51 -11.08 -14.43 21.76
C ASN A 51 -9.62 -14.73 21.36
N GLU A 52 -9.09 -14.02 20.37
CA GLU A 52 -7.68 -14.14 19.98
C GLU A 52 -6.74 -13.80 21.15
N VAL A 53 -7.00 -12.67 21.83
CA VAL A 53 -6.21 -12.21 22.97
C VAL A 53 -6.29 -13.18 24.14
N PHE A 54 -7.46 -13.78 24.38
CA PHE A 54 -7.66 -14.76 25.44
C PHE A 54 -6.72 -15.97 25.26
N VAL A 55 -6.67 -16.52 24.05
CA VAL A 55 -5.79 -17.66 23.72
C VAL A 55 -4.32 -17.27 23.85
N GLN A 56 -3.95 -16.06 23.45
CA GLN A 56 -2.59 -15.55 23.62
C GLN A 56 -2.23 -15.36 25.09
N ALA A 57 -3.15 -14.82 25.90
CA ALA A 57 -2.97 -14.63 27.33
C ALA A 57 -2.75 -15.98 28.04
N MET A 58 -3.55 -17.00 27.72
CA MET A 58 -3.36 -18.36 28.25
C MET A 58 -1.96 -18.92 28.00
N ARG A 59 -1.38 -18.69 26.82
CA ARG A 59 -0.04 -19.18 26.48
C ARG A 59 1.03 -18.51 27.34
N ARG A 60 0.88 -17.19 27.56
CA ARG A 60 1.87 -16.33 28.21
C ARG A 60 1.73 -16.25 29.73
N TYR A 61 0.60 -16.66 30.28
CA TYR A 61 0.35 -16.61 31.71
C TYR A 61 1.34 -17.49 32.48
N ASP A 62 1.89 -16.90 33.55
CA ASP A 62 2.97 -17.42 34.39
C ASP A 62 2.54 -17.64 35.85
N HIS A 63 1.24 -17.47 36.16
CA HIS A 63 0.65 -17.64 37.49
C HIS A 63 1.17 -16.70 38.59
N THR A 64 1.90 -15.64 38.24
CA THR A 64 2.45 -14.68 39.21
C THR A 64 1.40 -13.73 39.80
N GLN A 65 0.39 -13.40 38.99
CA GLN A 65 -0.71 -12.49 39.32
C GLN A 65 -2.05 -13.14 39.01
N SER A 66 -3.17 -12.50 39.39
CA SER A 66 -4.50 -13.02 39.04
C SER A 66 -4.71 -13.04 37.52
N PHE A 67 -5.28 -14.14 37.01
CA PHE A 67 -5.58 -14.28 35.59
C PHE A 67 -6.55 -13.19 35.10
N ASP A 68 -7.57 -12.86 35.89
CA ASP A 68 -8.54 -11.81 35.56
C ASP A 68 -7.86 -10.43 35.39
N GLY A 69 -6.91 -10.09 36.27
CA GLY A 69 -6.15 -8.84 36.17
C GLY A 69 -5.19 -8.84 34.98
N PHE A 70 -4.48 -9.95 34.76
CA PHE A 70 -3.59 -10.13 33.60
C PHE A 70 -4.33 -10.00 32.28
N LEU A 71 -5.44 -10.74 32.15
CA LEU A 71 -6.27 -10.75 30.97
C LEU A 71 -6.89 -9.37 30.72
N TYR A 72 -7.33 -8.66 31.77
CA TYR A 72 -7.83 -7.29 31.65
C TYR A 72 -6.78 -6.37 31.01
N SER A 73 -5.54 -6.41 31.48
CA SER A 73 -4.45 -5.62 30.91
C SER A 73 -4.16 -5.98 29.45
N CYS A 74 -4.14 -7.28 29.10
CA CYS A 74 -3.94 -7.71 27.72
C CYS A 74 -5.08 -7.23 26.80
N LEU A 75 -6.33 -7.41 27.21
CA LEU A 75 -7.52 -6.99 26.47
C LEU A 75 -7.54 -5.47 26.30
N SER A 76 -7.34 -4.72 27.38
CA SER A 76 -7.34 -3.25 27.36
C SER A 76 -6.30 -2.72 26.37
N ASN A 77 -5.07 -3.22 26.42
CA ASN A 77 -4.00 -2.77 25.53
C ASN A 77 -4.30 -3.08 24.06
N LYS A 78 -4.80 -4.30 23.76
CA LYS A 78 -5.11 -4.69 22.38
C LYS A 78 -6.31 -3.92 21.82
N ILE A 79 -7.36 -3.74 22.62
CA ILE A 79 -8.56 -2.97 22.24
C ILE A 79 -8.18 -1.51 21.99
N MET A 80 -7.40 -0.89 22.88
CA MET A 80 -6.91 0.48 22.68
C MET A 80 -6.09 0.60 21.38
N THR A 81 -5.19 -0.35 21.12
CA THR A 81 -4.42 -0.39 19.88
C THR A 81 -5.32 -0.45 18.65
N GLU A 82 -6.38 -1.25 18.70
CA GLU A 82 -7.34 -1.38 17.62
C GLU A 82 -8.17 -0.12 17.42
N ILE A 83 -8.64 0.51 18.50
CA ILE A 83 -9.35 1.81 18.45
C ILE A 83 -8.44 2.89 17.85
N THR A 84 -7.18 2.98 18.29
CA THR A 84 -6.20 3.90 17.71
C THR A 84 -5.97 3.61 16.22
N ARG A 85 -5.88 2.33 15.83
CA ARG A 85 -5.72 1.91 14.44
C ARG A 85 -6.89 2.36 13.56
N ARG A 86 -8.13 2.21 14.04
CA ARG A 86 -9.38 2.60 13.36
C ARG A 86 -9.57 4.12 13.27
N ASN A 87 -9.10 4.87 14.27
CA ASN A 87 -9.25 6.33 14.31
C ASN A 87 -8.12 7.11 13.63
N ARG A 88 -7.08 6.43 13.11
CA ARG A 88 -5.95 7.11 12.47
C ARG A 88 -6.36 7.69 11.11
N GLU A 89 -6.08 8.98 10.91
CA GLU A 89 -6.49 9.74 9.71
C GLU A 89 -6.09 9.09 8.37
N LYS A 90 -4.94 8.41 8.33
CA LYS A 90 -4.48 7.68 7.13
C LYS A 90 -5.49 6.63 6.62
N ARG A 91 -6.43 6.18 7.45
CA ARG A 91 -7.48 5.19 7.11
C ARG A 91 -8.90 5.78 7.11
N ARG A 92 -9.02 7.12 7.04
CA ARG A 92 -10.32 7.77 6.86
C ARG A 92 -11.06 7.28 5.63
N ALA A 93 -10.33 6.97 4.54
CA ALA A 93 -10.90 6.39 3.33
C ALA A 93 -11.69 5.10 3.62
N ASP A 94 -11.14 4.17 4.40
CA ASP A 94 -11.80 2.89 4.73
C ASP A 94 -13.13 3.07 5.50
N ARG A 95 -13.33 4.20 6.19
CA ARG A 95 -14.55 4.49 6.99
C ARG A 95 -15.51 5.47 6.32
N LEU A 96 -15.00 6.36 5.47
CA LEU A 96 -15.76 7.43 4.82
C LEU A 96 -15.92 7.19 3.31
N SER A 97 -15.41 6.07 2.78
CA SER A 97 -15.62 5.68 1.39
C SER A 97 -17.11 5.46 1.17
N ILE A 98 -17.65 6.21 0.21
CA ILE A 98 -18.96 5.96 -0.35
C ILE A 98 -18.76 4.94 -1.49
N SER A 99 -19.72 4.02 -1.66
CA SER A 99 -19.68 3.11 -2.80
C SER A 99 -19.72 3.91 -4.09
N LEU A 100 -18.87 3.59 -5.07
CA LEU A 100 -18.93 4.22 -6.40
C LEU A 100 -20.26 3.92 -7.09
N ASP A 101 -20.86 2.77 -6.77
CA ASP A 101 -22.18 2.34 -7.26
C ASP A 101 -23.35 2.97 -6.48
N SER A 102 -23.09 3.89 -5.53
CA SER A 102 -24.20 4.54 -4.83
C SER A 102 -24.94 5.45 -5.80
N VAL A 103 -26.24 5.18 -5.99
CA VAL A 103 -27.13 6.03 -6.76
C VAL A 103 -27.49 7.30 -5.97
N ASN A 104 -27.64 8.41 -6.68
CA ASN A 104 -28.20 9.62 -6.08
C ASN A 104 -29.68 9.42 -5.72
N GLN A 105 -30.18 10.18 -4.73
CA GLN A 105 -31.58 10.09 -4.30
C GLN A 105 -32.58 10.64 -5.32
N GLU A 106 -32.08 11.28 -6.38
CA GLU A 106 -32.88 11.78 -7.50
C GLU A 106 -32.99 10.68 -8.56
N GLU A 107 -34.16 10.58 -9.19
CA GLU A 107 -34.67 9.46 -10.03
C GLU A 107 -33.83 9.06 -11.27
N GLU A 108 -32.58 9.52 -11.38
CA GLU A 108 -31.65 9.13 -12.44
C GLU A 108 -30.80 7.92 -12.03
N GLU A 109 -30.67 6.97 -12.96
CA GLU A 109 -29.88 5.73 -12.85
C GLU A 109 -28.36 5.98 -12.92
N CYS A 110 -27.91 7.17 -12.52
CA CYS A 110 -26.50 7.58 -12.59
C CYS A 110 -25.83 7.35 -11.23
N SER A 111 -24.72 6.62 -11.24
CA SER A 111 -23.88 6.30 -10.09
C SER A 111 -22.80 7.36 -9.87
N LEU A 112 -22.17 7.40 -8.69
CA LEU A 112 -21.00 8.28 -8.47
C LEU A 112 -19.87 8.01 -9.46
N LEU A 113 -19.73 6.77 -9.95
CA LEU A 113 -18.75 6.40 -10.97
C LEU A 113 -18.91 7.24 -12.25
N ASP A 114 -20.14 7.63 -12.59
CA ASP A 114 -20.45 8.34 -13.84
C ASP A 114 -20.07 9.83 -13.78
N PHE A 115 -19.87 10.38 -12.57
CA PHE A 115 -19.57 11.80 -12.36
C PHE A 115 -18.10 12.06 -12.01
N ILE A 116 -17.34 11.05 -11.59
CA ILE A 116 -15.93 11.23 -11.23
C ILE A 116 -15.09 11.26 -12.52
N ALA A 117 -14.71 12.47 -12.92
CA ALA A 117 -13.77 12.66 -14.01
C ALA A 117 -12.38 12.09 -13.66
N SER A 118 -11.72 11.50 -14.64
CA SER A 118 -10.29 11.13 -14.55
C SER A 118 -9.43 12.37 -14.30
N ASP A 119 -8.26 12.19 -13.68
CA ASP A 119 -7.27 13.25 -13.50
C ASP A 119 -6.45 13.55 -14.76
N PHE A 120 -6.65 12.78 -15.83
CA PHE A 120 -6.06 12.99 -17.15
C PHE A 120 -7.10 12.86 -18.28
N ASP A 121 -6.86 13.58 -19.37
CA ASP A 121 -7.67 13.52 -20.60
C ASP A 121 -7.04 12.54 -21.60
N THR A 122 -7.78 11.48 -21.94
CA THR A 122 -7.32 10.42 -22.84
C THR A 122 -7.07 10.92 -24.27
N PHE A 123 -7.85 11.89 -24.74
CA PHE A 123 -7.69 12.47 -26.07
C PHE A 123 -6.47 13.39 -26.11
N GLU A 124 -6.23 14.21 -25.07
CA GLU A 124 -5.03 15.03 -24.96
C GLU A 124 -3.75 14.18 -24.93
N GLU A 125 -3.74 13.11 -24.12
CA GLU A 125 -2.59 12.18 -24.05
C GLU A 125 -2.34 11.46 -25.38
N ALA A 126 -3.41 11.05 -26.08
CA ALA A 126 -3.28 10.48 -27.42
C ALA A 126 -2.79 11.51 -28.45
N ALA A 127 -3.26 12.76 -28.37
CA ALA A 127 -2.87 13.85 -29.26
C ALA A 127 -1.42 14.28 -29.07
N LYS A 128 -0.88 14.25 -27.83
CA LYS A 128 0.57 14.46 -27.57
C LYS A 128 1.44 13.50 -28.38
N THR A 129 0.97 12.29 -28.63
CA THR A 129 1.69 11.32 -29.48
C THR A 129 1.68 11.71 -30.96
N GLN A 130 0.62 12.39 -31.43
CA GLN A 130 0.51 12.87 -32.81
C GLN A 130 1.23 14.21 -33.05
N GLU A 131 1.20 15.15 -32.09
CA GLU A 131 2.04 16.35 -32.12
C GLU A 131 3.54 16.01 -32.03
N ASN A 132 3.87 14.89 -31.38
CA ASN A 132 5.20 14.28 -31.45
C ASN A 132 5.60 13.78 -32.83
N GLY A 133 4.74 13.79 -33.87
CA GLY A 133 5.12 13.42 -35.23
C GLY A 133 6.30 14.26 -35.76
N GLN A 134 6.30 15.57 -35.51
CA GLN A 134 7.43 16.44 -35.90
C GLN A 134 8.71 16.13 -35.10
N TYR A 135 8.58 15.80 -33.81
CA TYR A 135 9.70 15.37 -32.98
C TYR A 135 10.21 13.98 -33.41
N GLN A 136 9.32 13.05 -33.78
CA GLN A 136 9.67 11.75 -34.35
C GLN A 136 10.46 11.92 -35.65
N ASP A 137 10.03 12.81 -36.55
CA ASP A 137 10.73 13.07 -37.82
C ASP A 137 12.14 13.65 -37.58
N LYS A 138 12.27 14.65 -36.70
CA LYS A 138 13.58 15.23 -36.35
C LYS A 138 14.50 14.23 -35.65
N VAL A 139 13.96 13.41 -34.75
CA VAL A 139 14.72 12.36 -34.03
C VAL A 139 15.14 11.25 -34.99
N GLN A 140 14.28 10.80 -35.89
CA GLN A 140 14.63 9.83 -36.93
C GLN A 140 15.75 10.36 -37.83
N LEU A 141 15.65 11.62 -38.27
CA LEU A 141 16.68 12.26 -39.09
C LEU A 141 18.02 12.36 -38.35
N TYR A 142 18.00 12.71 -37.06
CA TYR A 142 19.20 12.67 -36.21
C TYR A 142 19.79 11.27 -36.10
N ILE A 143 18.98 10.24 -35.79
CA ILE A 143 19.42 8.85 -35.66
C ILE A 143 20.06 8.36 -36.97
N SER A 144 19.51 8.74 -38.13
CA SER A 144 20.07 8.35 -39.44
C SER A 144 21.50 8.86 -39.73
N LYS A 145 21.96 9.89 -38.99
CA LYS A 145 23.34 10.42 -39.10
C LYS A 145 24.33 9.73 -38.17
N LEU A 146 23.84 8.92 -37.23
CA LEU A 146 24.68 8.24 -36.27
C LEU A 146 25.19 6.91 -36.83
N SER A 147 26.39 6.51 -36.40
CA SER A 147 26.88 5.16 -36.67
C SER A 147 26.13 4.13 -35.82
N ASN A 148 26.14 2.85 -36.23
CA ASN A 148 25.53 1.77 -35.46
C ASN A 148 25.99 1.76 -33.99
N LEU A 149 27.30 1.97 -33.75
CA LEU A 149 27.86 2.04 -32.41
C LEU A 149 27.29 3.22 -31.60
N GLN A 150 27.15 4.39 -32.22
CA GLN A 150 26.57 5.57 -31.57
C GLN A 150 25.08 5.39 -31.25
N VAL A 151 24.33 4.73 -32.12
CA VAL A 151 22.94 4.36 -31.87
C VAL A 151 22.85 3.38 -30.70
N THR A 152 23.74 2.39 -30.64
CA THR A 152 23.78 1.46 -29.49
C THR A 152 24.12 2.20 -28.19
N ILE A 153 25.08 3.13 -28.20
CA ILE A 153 25.39 3.99 -27.05
C ILE A 153 24.16 4.81 -26.64
N LEU A 154 23.45 5.41 -27.61
CA LEU A 154 22.25 6.21 -27.35
C LEU A 154 21.13 5.39 -26.70
N ASN A 155 20.85 4.19 -27.23
CA ASN A 155 19.81 3.31 -26.70
C ASN A 155 20.13 2.88 -25.26
N LEU A 156 21.39 2.53 -24.97
CA LEU A 156 21.79 2.20 -23.61
C LEU A 156 21.66 3.40 -22.65
N LEU A 157 21.88 4.63 -23.13
CA LEU A 157 21.64 5.82 -22.31
C LEU A 157 20.14 6.08 -22.06
N ILE A 158 19.29 5.83 -23.05
CA ILE A 158 17.82 5.90 -22.92
C ILE A 158 17.33 4.88 -21.90
N ASP A 159 17.90 3.66 -21.92
CA ASP A 159 17.61 2.59 -20.96
C ASP A 159 18.18 2.87 -19.54
N GLY A 160 18.90 3.99 -19.36
CA GLY A 160 19.38 4.46 -18.06
C GLY A 160 20.76 3.95 -17.62
N TYR A 161 21.52 3.31 -18.51
CA TYR A 161 22.88 2.83 -18.19
C TYR A 161 23.86 3.99 -18.00
N LYS A 162 24.74 3.86 -17.01
CA LYS A 162 25.80 4.85 -16.74
C LYS A 162 26.93 4.70 -17.76
N PRO A 163 27.69 5.77 -18.05
CA PRO A 163 28.81 5.73 -19.00
C PRO A 163 29.82 4.59 -18.75
N ASN A 164 30.09 4.26 -17.49
CA ASN A 164 31.00 3.17 -17.15
C ASN A 164 30.43 1.79 -17.53
N GLU A 165 29.12 1.60 -17.38
CA GLU A 165 28.40 0.37 -17.71
C GLU A 165 28.29 0.21 -19.22
N VAL A 166 27.98 1.30 -19.94
CA VAL A 166 27.95 1.31 -21.41
C VAL A 166 29.30 0.92 -22.00
N ARG A 167 30.40 1.49 -21.49
CA ARG A 167 31.76 1.12 -21.93
C ARG A 167 32.08 -0.35 -21.64
N GLY A 168 31.65 -0.87 -20.49
CA GLY A 168 31.85 -2.27 -20.12
C GLY A 168 31.07 -3.23 -21.02
N LEU A 169 29.81 -2.91 -21.33
CA LEU A 169 28.95 -3.71 -22.20
C LEU A 169 29.41 -3.72 -23.66
N LEU A 170 29.89 -2.58 -24.15
CA LEU A 170 30.34 -2.43 -25.54
C LEU A 170 31.83 -2.75 -25.72
N GLU A 171 32.55 -3.05 -24.64
CA GLU A 171 34.00 -3.32 -24.62
C GLU A 171 34.84 -2.21 -25.29
N ILE A 172 34.37 -0.96 -25.24
CA ILE A 172 35.03 0.20 -25.85
C ILE A 172 35.86 0.98 -24.83
N SER A 173 36.95 1.58 -25.33
CA SER A 173 37.83 2.40 -24.49
C SER A 173 37.14 3.71 -24.04
N GLN A 174 37.65 4.31 -22.96
CA GLN A 174 37.17 5.63 -22.51
C GLN A 174 37.31 6.70 -23.61
N ARG A 175 38.40 6.64 -24.38
CA ARG A 175 38.67 7.59 -25.46
C ARG A 175 37.66 7.42 -26.59
N GLU A 176 37.46 6.19 -27.02
CA GLU A 176 36.50 5.86 -28.07
C GLU A 176 35.06 6.22 -27.69
N TYR A 177 34.67 5.98 -26.44
CA TYR A 177 33.38 6.44 -25.93
C TYR A 177 33.25 7.96 -25.94
N ALA A 178 34.30 8.68 -25.51
CA ALA A 178 34.31 10.14 -25.50
C ALA A 178 34.24 10.73 -26.91
N ASP A 179 34.98 10.16 -27.86
CA ASP A 179 34.98 10.58 -29.26
C ASP A 179 33.57 10.37 -29.88
N ASN A 180 32.96 9.20 -29.66
CA ASN A 180 31.58 8.95 -30.10
C ASN A 180 30.57 9.92 -29.47
N MET A 181 30.70 10.20 -28.17
CA MET A 181 29.84 11.15 -27.48
C MET A 181 30.01 12.58 -28.01
N GLN A 182 31.23 12.98 -28.36
CA GLN A 182 31.51 14.27 -28.96
C GLN A 182 30.89 14.38 -30.36
N THR A 183 30.96 13.33 -31.19
CA THR A 183 30.30 13.29 -32.49
C THR A 183 28.78 13.37 -32.36
N MET A 184 28.18 12.57 -31.48
CA MET A 184 26.74 12.61 -31.20
C MET A 184 26.30 14.02 -30.77
N ARG A 185 27.13 14.70 -29.97
CA ARG A 185 26.87 16.05 -29.47
C ARG A 185 27.39 17.18 -30.36
N SER A 186 27.91 16.86 -31.55
CA SER A 186 28.40 17.89 -32.46
C SER A 186 27.24 18.79 -32.90
N TYR A 187 27.52 20.07 -33.12
CA TYR A 187 26.51 21.04 -33.55
C TYR A 187 25.82 20.60 -34.85
N GLU A 188 26.54 19.94 -35.74
CA GLU A 188 26.01 19.43 -37.01
C GLU A 188 24.90 18.39 -36.82
N ASN A 189 24.99 17.57 -35.78
CA ASN A 189 24.01 16.55 -35.44
C ASN A 189 22.89 17.13 -34.57
N ILE A 190 23.23 17.89 -33.52
CA ILE A 190 22.25 18.43 -32.57
C ILE A 190 21.32 19.47 -33.20
N LYS A 191 21.79 20.30 -34.15
CA LYS A 191 20.96 21.37 -34.78
C LYS A 191 19.69 20.87 -35.47
N ILE A 192 19.57 19.58 -35.75
CA ILE A 192 18.40 18.96 -36.39
C ILE A 192 17.25 18.82 -35.38
N LEU A 193 17.59 18.68 -34.10
CA LEU A 193 16.64 18.49 -33.01
C LEU A 193 15.95 19.81 -32.59
N PHE A 194 16.43 20.96 -33.08
CA PHE A 194 15.93 22.29 -32.77
C PHE A 194 15.45 22.98 -34.05
#